data_AF-A0A839P0H4-F1
#
_entry.id   AF-A0A839P0H4-F1
#
_cell.length_a   1.000
_cell.length_b   1.000
_cell.length_c   1.000
_cell.angle_alpha   90.00
_cell.angle_beta   90.00
_cell.angle_gamma   90.00
#
_symmetry.space_group_name_H-M   'P 1'
#
loop_
_entity.id
_entity.type
_entity.pdbx_description
1 polymer ?
#
loop_
_entity_poly.entity_id
_entity_poly.type
_entity_poly.pdbx_seq_one_letter_code
_entity_poly.pdbx_strand_id
1 'polypeptide(L)'
;MTAQANLSEVRRKSWETRRQRYGDRGHAGAYTRPAAPCPCCAGLLPLVIQLHREGVLSEGQVATASGLSRIEIRRMADELGARTDSAPASA
;
A
#
# COMPACT_ATOMS: atom_id res chain seq x y z
N MET A 1 -10.97 -20.13 -41.71
CA MET A 1 -12.18 -20.24 -40.87
C MET A 1 -11.72 -20.30 -39.42
N THR A 2 -11.77 -19.18 -38.70
CA THR A 2 -11.31 -19.08 -37.31
C THR A 2 -12.26 -19.85 -36.40
N ALA A 3 -11.76 -20.90 -35.75
CA ALA A 3 -12.49 -21.64 -34.74
C ALA A 3 -12.96 -20.68 -33.65
N GLN A 4 -14.26 -20.46 -33.56
CA GLN A 4 -14.87 -19.67 -32.50
C GLN A 4 -14.72 -20.48 -31.21
N ALA A 5 -13.64 -20.25 -30.48
CA ALA A 5 -13.33 -21.00 -29.27
C ALA A 5 -14.52 -20.90 -28.31
N ASN A 6 -14.99 -22.05 -27.84
CA ASN A 6 -16.06 -22.11 -26.86
C ASN A 6 -15.62 -21.30 -25.63
N LEU A 7 -16.33 -20.23 -25.31
CA LEU A 7 -15.96 -19.28 -24.25
C LEU A 7 -15.76 -19.98 -22.89
N SER A 8 -16.46 -21.10 -22.65
CA SER A 8 -16.29 -21.90 -21.44
C SER A 8 -14.90 -22.54 -21.35
N GLU A 9 -14.36 -23.05 -22.46
CA GLU A 9 -13.02 -23.65 -22.50
C GLU A 9 -11.92 -22.60 -22.33
N VAL A 10 -12.11 -21.42 -22.94
CA VAL A 10 -11.16 -20.30 -22.78
C VAL A 10 -11.10 -19.86 -21.32
N ARG A 11 -12.27 -19.77 -20.64
CA ARG A 11 -12.34 -19.45 -19.21
C ARG A 11 -11.70 -20.52 -18.34
N ARG A 12 -11.95 -21.80 -18.64
CA ARG A 12 -11.35 -22.94 -17.93
C ARG A 12 -9.83 -22.91 -18.03
N LYS A 13 -9.28 -22.82 -19.24
CA LYS A 13 -7.82 -22.73 -19.46
C LYS A 13 -7.22 -21.51 -18.76
N SER A 14 -7.86 -20.35 -18.86
CA SER A 14 -7.38 -19.13 -18.18
C SER A 14 -7.35 -19.27 -16.66
N TRP A 15 -8.33 -19.97 -16.09
CA TRP A 15 -8.39 -20.27 -14.65
C TRP A 15 -7.30 -21.25 -14.23
N GLU A 16 -7.09 -22.33 -14.99
CA GLU A 16 -6.04 -23.33 -14.77
C GLU A 16 -4.65 -22.68 -14.83
N THR A 17 -4.37 -21.87 -15.86
CA THR A 17 -3.11 -21.13 -15.98
C THR A 17 -2.90 -20.16 -14.82
N ARG A 18 -3.94 -19.48 -14.33
CA ARG A 18 -3.83 -18.61 -13.15
C ARG A 18 -3.49 -19.38 -11.88
N ARG A 19 -4.12 -20.54 -11.65
CA ARG A 19 -3.85 -21.41 -10.50
C ARG A 19 -2.45 -21.98 -10.54
N GLN A 20 -1.98 -22.38 -11.72
CA GLN A 20 -0.61 -22.88 -11.90
C GLN A 20 0.43 -21.77 -11.66
N ARG A 21 0.19 -20.55 -12.15
CA ARG A 21 1.14 -19.43 -12.05
C ARG A 21 1.12 -18.73 -10.69
N TYR A 22 -0.05 -18.68 -10.05
CA TYR A 22 -0.27 -17.91 -8.83
C TYR A 22 -0.80 -18.78 -7.68
N GLY A 23 -0.69 -20.10 -7.72
CA GLY A 23 -1.21 -20.98 -6.67
C GLY A 23 -2.73 -20.94 -6.48
N ASP A 24 -3.23 -21.74 -5.53
CA ASP A 24 -4.68 -22.00 -5.37
C ASP A 24 -5.52 -20.76 -5.03
N ARG A 25 -4.90 -19.74 -4.43
CA ARG A 25 -5.56 -18.49 -4.04
C ARG A 25 -5.29 -17.32 -5.00
N GLY A 26 -4.56 -17.52 -6.10
CA GLY A 26 -4.26 -16.46 -7.05
C GLY A 26 -3.07 -15.56 -6.69
N HIS A 27 -2.25 -15.95 -5.70
CA HIS A 27 -0.89 -15.43 -5.50
C HIS A 27 0.15 -16.54 -5.23
N ALA A 28 1.20 -16.61 -6.06
CA ALA A 28 2.35 -17.47 -5.83
C ALA A 28 3.35 -16.67 -4.99
N GLY A 29 3.26 -16.84 -3.68
CA GLY A 29 4.10 -16.16 -2.71
C GLY A 29 3.29 -15.67 -1.52
N ALA A 30 3.89 -15.70 -0.35
CA ALA A 30 3.39 -14.88 0.74
C ALA A 30 3.56 -13.42 0.32
N TYR A 31 2.52 -12.60 0.43
CA TYR A 31 2.76 -11.20 0.74
C TYR A 31 3.42 -11.21 2.12
N THR A 32 4.74 -11.39 2.14
CA THR A 32 5.51 -11.32 3.37
C THR A 32 5.37 -9.88 3.82
N ARG A 33 4.50 -9.63 4.80
CA ARG A 33 4.56 -8.38 5.55
C ARG A 33 5.98 -8.32 6.11
N PRO A 34 6.79 -7.31 5.79
CA PRO A 34 8.12 -7.22 6.35
C PRO A 34 7.98 -7.23 7.88
N ALA A 35 8.58 -8.24 8.52
CA ALA A 35 8.52 -8.45 9.97
C ALA A 35 9.31 -7.37 10.75
N ALA A 36 10.03 -6.50 10.05
CA ALA A 36 10.83 -5.43 10.61
C ALA A 36 10.64 -4.14 9.80
N PRO A 37 10.74 -2.96 10.43
CA PRO A 37 10.77 -1.70 9.70
C PRO A 37 11.94 -1.73 8.71
N CYS A 38 11.62 -1.65 7.43
CA CYS A 38 12.61 -1.53 6.36
C CYS A 38 13.40 -0.23 6.60
N PRO A 39 14.74 -0.26 6.75
CA PRO A 39 15.54 0.93 7.04
C PRO A 39 15.39 2.03 6.00
N CYS A 40 15.26 1.66 4.71
CA CYS A 40 14.99 2.60 3.62
C CYS A 40 13.58 3.22 3.72
N CYS A 41 12.65 2.52 4.36
CA CYS A 41 11.26 2.93 4.51
C CYS A 41 11.05 3.84 5.72
N ALA A 42 11.99 3.85 6.69
CA ALA A 42 11.96 4.79 7.82
C ALA A 42 12.05 6.25 7.35
N GLY A 43 12.84 6.52 6.29
CA GLY A 43 12.92 7.85 5.67
C GLY A 43 11.65 8.27 4.91
N LEU A 44 10.78 7.32 4.55
CA LEU A 44 9.52 7.61 3.84
C LEU A 44 8.38 7.94 4.80
N LEU A 45 8.51 7.66 6.10
CA LEU A 45 7.46 7.88 7.08
C LEU A 45 6.98 9.35 7.12
N PRO A 46 7.86 10.38 7.12
CA PRO A 46 7.42 11.77 7.07
C PRO A 46 6.57 12.08 5.83
N LEU A 47 6.93 11.52 4.67
CA LEU A 47 6.17 11.70 3.43
C LEU A 47 4.80 11.03 3.51
N VAL A 48 4.73 9.82 4.06
CA VAL A 48 3.45 9.11 4.26
C VAL A 48 2.52 9.87 5.21
N ILE A 49 3.07 10.45 6.28
CA ILE A 49 2.31 11.31 7.21
C ILE A 49 1.87 12.61 6.54
N GLN A 50 2.70 13.21 5.68
CA GLN A 50 2.32 14.40 4.92
C GLN A 50 1.16 14.10 3.95
N LEU A 51 1.22 12.99 3.21
CA LEU A 51 0.13 12.55 2.32
C LEU A 51 -1.17 12.26 3.09
N HIS A 52 -1.07 11.82 4.35
CA HIS A 52 -2.23 11.70 5.22
C HIS A 52 -2.87 13.05 5.55
N ARG A 53 -2.05 14.04 5.93
CA ARG A 53 -2.52 15.41 6.25
C ARG A 53 -3.19 16.08 5.05
N GLU A 54 -2.66 15.85 3.86
CA GLU A 54 -3.22 16.36 2.60
C GLU A 54 -4.50 15.64 2.16
N GLY A 55 -4.94 14.61 2.90
CA GLY A 55 -6.14 13.84 2.58
C GLY A 55 -5.95 12.86 1.42
N VAL A 56 -4.72 12.69 0.91
CA VAL A 56 -4.39 11.72 -0.16
C VAL A 56 -4.48 10.29 0.35
N LEU A 57 -4.01 10.05 1.58
CA LEU A 57 -4.09 8.76 2.24
C LEU A 57 -5.04 8.80 3.44
N SER A 58 -5.92 7.80 3.52
CA SER A 58 -6.72 7.58 4.72
C SER A 58 -5.87 7.06 5.88
N GLU A 59 -6.31 7.35 7.10
CA GLU A 59 -5.65 6.92 8.34
C GLU A 59 -5.42 5.39 8.38
N GLY A 60 -6.37 4.60 7.87
CA GLY A 60 -6.26 3.15 7.78
C GLY A 60 -5.19 2.65 6.80
N GLN A 61 -5.02 3.33 5.66
CA GLN A 61 -3.96 3.02 4.70
C GLN A 61 -2.58 3.30 5.29
N VAL A 62 -2.44 4.41 6.02
CA VAL A 62 -1.20 4.77 6.71
C VAL A 62 -0.86 3.76 7.79
N ALA A 63 -1.83 3.35 8.63
CA ALA A 63 -1.63 2.32 9.66
C ALA A 63 -1.19 0.98 9.05
N THR A 64 -1.78 0.59 7.92
CA THR A 64 -1.42 -0.65 7.23
C THR A 64 0.00 -0.59 6.63
N ALA A 65 0.40 0.55 6.08
CA ALA A 65 1.70 0.72 5.43
C ALA A 65 2.85 0.91 6.43
N SER A 66 2.61 1.62 7.53
CA SER A 66 3.64 1.97 8.53
C SER A 66 3.72 1.00 9.71
N GLY A 67 2.66 0.22 9.95
CA GLY A 67 2.56 -0.61 11.16
C GLY A 67 2.29 0.18 12.45
N LEU A 68 2.08 1.49 12.36
CA LEU A 68 1.80 2.36 13.49
C LEU A 68 0.33 2.30 13.91
N SER A 69 0.09 2.60 15.18
CA SER A 69 -1.28 2.83 15.66
C SER A 69 -1.84 4.15 15.13
N ARG A 70 -3.16 4.21 15.08
CA ARG A 70 -3.93 5.42 14.73
C ARG A 70 -3.58 6.63 15.60
N ILE A 71 -3.34 6.40 16.89
CA ILE A 71 -2.96 7.45 17.84
C ILE A 71 -1.58 8.03 17.49
N GLU A 72 -0.61 7.16 17.19
CA GLU A 72 0.73 7.59 16.78
C GLU A 72 0.69 8.40 15.47
N ILE A 73 -0.12 7.95 14.50
CA ILE A 73 -0.29 8.65 13.21
C ILE A 73 -0.82 10.07 13.41
N ARG A 74 -1.85 10.25 14.25
CA ARG A 74 -2.41 11.57 14.55
C ARG A 74 -1.40 12.47 15.25
N ARG A 75 -0.69 11.94 16.25
CA ARG A 75 0.36 12.67 16.96
C ARG A 75 1.44 13.17 15.99
N MET A 76 1.90 12.31 15.08
CA MET A 76 2.90 12.67 14.07
C MET A 76 2.37 13.69 13.07
N ALA A 77 1.10 13.61 12.68
CA ALA A 77 0.47 14.61 11.81
C ALA A 77 0.40 16.00 12.48
N ASP A 78 0.02 16.04 13.75
CA ASP A 78 -0.03 17.28 14.54
C ASP A 78 1.37 17.89 14.73
N GLU A 79 2.36 17.06 15.10
CA GLU A 79 3.77 17.47 15.24
C GLU A 79 4.33 18.05 13.92
N LEU A 80 3.99 17.42 12.78
CA LEU A 80 4.44 17.89 11.47
C LEU A 80 3.76 19.22 11.10
N GLY A 81 2.48 19.41 11.45
CA GLY A 81 1.79 20.67 11.26
C GLY A 81 2.38 21.82 12.06
N ALA A 82 2.65 21.58 13.35
CA ALA A 82 3.32 22.56 14.19
C ALA A 82 4.69 23.00 13.61
N ARG A 83 5.43 22.08 12.96
CA ARG A 83 6.68 22.40 12.25
C ARG A 83 6.46 23.23 10.97
N THR A 84 5.43 22.91 10.18
CA THR A 84 5.11 23.68 8.97
C THR A 84 4.71 25.11 9.33
N ASP A 85 3.90 25.27 10.37
CA ASP A 85 3.32 26.56 10.76
C ASP A 85 4.33 27.45 11.52
N SER A 86 5.37 26.86 12.10
CA SER A 86 6.46 27.58 12.78
C SER A 86 7.67 27.88 11.88
N ALA A 87 7.69 27.40 10.65
CA ALA A 87 8.73 27.77 9.69
C ALA A 87 8.58 29.25 9.32
N PRO A 88 9.63 30.09 9.44
CA PRO A 88 9.56 31.46 8.98
C PRO A 88 9.24 31.47 7.49
N ALA A 89 8.27 32.28 7.08
CA ALA A 89 8.05 32.57 5.67
C ALA A 89 9.37 33.12 5.11
N SER A 90 10.09 32.31 4.34
CA SER A 90 11.33 32.73 3.68
C SER A 90 11.05 33.99 2.88
N ALA A 91 11.78 35.06 3.20
CA ALA A 91 11.77 36.36 2.53
C ALA A 91 12.46 36.31 1.16
#